data_AF-A0A067M8Q0-F1
#
_entry.id   AF-A0A067M8Q0-F1
#
_cell.length_a   1.000
_cell.length_b   1.000
_cell.length_c   1.000
_cell.angle_alpha   90.00
_cell.angle_beta   90.00
_cell.angle_gamma   90.00
#
_symmetry.space_group_name_H-M   'P 1'
#
loop_
_entity.id
_entity.type
_entity.pdbx_description
1 polymer ?
#
loop_
_entity_poly.entity_id
_entity_poly.type
_entity_poly.pdbx_seq_one_letter_code
_entity_poly.pdbx_strand_id
1 'polypeptide(L)'
;MRRLYVEKHAHLANIDPRLRGQTSNGRPSGSSNPVPAPRADSSRSPALTPPPVSLTENERRITSLENRIEELQRQVEARVASLGDNTTGNTTGAQKSRRSLKRKRVEDKPPCTGDKKPAEWNYAESQLAKRLSNAIGETMRDLMGVPKGSEKWPDPLKPGDEPRRNKDTDFVYLTPAFNREVTDPVNESIIARTIQLVEKEENDAANLHNTPERPPFSTEWLRRMTVVKFQGWRTQWKAQDDEDARARLAKNEHTTHMQNRRVQKLAIRAEGAILFQVEYGIDPSDLLEEECMSDEIGTAPDNDPDWKENLIDSCPGFREKIKDINSFECLEVITPAWRSERLTDLLHWLDHLYWENKAASHKKKRGRARKVRIDNHKVHLAPPPSYIPYDFAINASWLANFGRRDFPDETRDWMTRGNIQDFGDSYNAPYCRDDKGVLKKRV
;
A
#
# COMPACT_ATOMS: atom_id res chain seq x y z
N MET A 1 1.21 -19.42 -16.18
CA MET A 1 -0.19 -19.17 -15.78
C MET A 1 -1.08 -20.40 -16.00
N ARG A 2 -1.49 -20.78 -17.22
CA ARG A 2 -2.36 -21.98 -17.43
C ARG A 2 -1.77 -23.31 -16.93
N ARG A 3 -0.46 -23.54 -17.09
CA ARG A 3 0.21 -24.78 -16.62
C ARG A 3 0.28 -24.87 -15.08
N LEU A 4 0.62 -23.76 -14.41
CA LEU A 4 0.59 -23.65 -12.95
C LEU A 4 -0.84 -23.76 -12.39
N TYR A 5 -1.83 -23.20 -13.09
CA TYR A 5 -3.25 -23.34 -12.74
C TYR A 5 -3.68 -24.81 -12.79
N VAL A 6 -3.40 -25.52 -13.89
CA VAL A 6 -3.72 -26.95 -14.04
C VAL A 6 -3.01 -27.81 -12.98
N GLU A 7 -1.74 -27.54 -12.66
CA GLU A 7 -1.02 -28.26 -11.60
C GLU A 7 -1.53 -27.93 -10.18
N LYS A 8 -1.89 -26.68 -9.89
CA LYS A 8 -2.49 -26.27 -8.60
C LYS A 8 -3.78 -27.07 -8.33
N HIS A 9 -4.54 -27.36 -9.38
CA HIS A 9 -5.83 -28.06 -9.31
C HIS A 9 -5.74 -29.59 -9.42
N ALA A 10 -4.77 -30.16 -10.11
CA ALA A 10 -4.63 -31.63 -10.28
C ALA A 10 -4.37 -32.38 -8.95
N HIS A 11 -3.68 -31.76 -8.01
CA HIS A 11 -3.33 -32.38 -6.72
C HIS A 11 -4.48 -32.43 -5.69
N LEU A 12 -5.62 -31.78 -5.96
CA LEU A 12 -6.77 -31.75 -5.05
C LEU A 12 -7.63 -33.03 -5.14
N ALA A 13 -7.36 -33.88 -6.15
CA ALA A 13 -7.91 -35.24 -6.24
C ALA A 13 -7.47 -36.15 -5.07
N ASN A 14 -6.37 -35.84 -4.38
CA ASN A 14 -5.79 -36.64 -3.29
C ASN A 14 -6.26 -36.26 -1.88
N ILE A 15 -7.21 -35.31 -1.72
CA ILE A 15 -7.79 -34.97 -0.39
C ILE A 15 -8.77 -36.07 0.04
N ASP A 16 -8.74 -36.47 1.32
CA ASP A 16 -9.65 -37.48 1.90
C ASP A 16 -11.12 -37.18 1.51
N PRO A 17 -11.82 -38.10 0.82
CA PRO A 17 -13.22 -37.95 0.45
C PRO A 17 -14.16 -37.62 1.62
N ARG A 18 -13.81 -38.01 2.85
CA ARG A 18 -14.58 -37.71 4.07
C ARG A 18 -14.61 -36.23 4.43
N LEU A 19 -13.58 -35.48 4.02
CA LEU A 19 -13.52 -34.02 4.19
C LEU A 19 -14.33 -33.27 3.11
N ARG A 20 -14.84 -33.98 2.09
CA ARG A 20 -15.63 -33.39 0.98
C ARG A 20 -17.14 -33.48 1.19
N GLY A 21 -17.60 -33.91 2.38
CA GLY A 21 -19.03 -34.04 2.68
C GLY A 21 -19.78 -35.07 1.83
N GLN A 22 -19.08 -35.98 1.12
CA GLN A 22 -19.73 -36.99 0.29
C GLN A 22 -20.08 -38.24 1.12
N THR A 23 -21.31 -38.32 1.61
CA THR A 23 -21.91 -39.60 1.97
C THR A 23 -22.28 -40.33 0.68
N SER A 24 -21.72 -41.53 0.49
CA SER A 24 -22.11 -42.45 -0.58
C SER A 24 -23.58 -42.82 -0.43
N ASN A 25 -24.42 -42.42 -1.39
CA ASN A 25 -25.55 -43.19 -1.94
C ASN A 25 -26.42 -42.28 -2.82
N GLY A 26 -26.61 -42.65 -4.08
CA GLY A 26 -27.65 -42.04 -4.94
C GLY A 26 -27.25 -41.90 -6.40
N ARG A 27 -27.54 -42.92 -7.19
CA ARG A 27 -27.61 -42.86 -8.66
C ARG A 27 -29.00 -42.32 -9.05
N PRO A 28 -29.11 -41.41 -10.03
CA PRO A 28 -30.12 -41.59 -11.08
C PRO A 28 -29.52 -41.31 -12.48
N SER A 29 -29.63 -42.25 -13.42
CA SER A 29 -30.67 -42.35 -14.47
C SER A 29 -30.63 -41.21 -15.48
N GLY A 30 -30.18 -41.53 -16.70
CA GLY A 30 -30.00 -40.60 -17.80
C GLY A 30 -31.31 -40.08 -18.42
N SER A 31 -31.18 -38.92 -19.05
CA SER A 31 -32.11 -38.40 -20.04
C SER A 31 -31.31 -37.61 -21.07
N SER A 32 -31.20 -38.18 -22.26
CA SER A 32 -30.65 -37.57 -23.46
C SER A 32 -31.73 -36.76 -24.17
N ASN A 33 -31.50 -35.48 -24.44
CA ASN A 33 -32.25 -34.72 -25.43
C ASN A 33 -31.31 -33.98 -26.39
N PRO A 34 -31.64 -33.88 -27.69
CA PRO A 34 -30.71 -33.47 -28.72
C PRO A 34 -30.72 -31.96 -28.98
N VAL A 35 -29.56 -31.49 -29.45
CA VAL A 35 -29.22 -30.13 -29.87
C VAL A 35 -29.98 -29.73 -31.15
N PRO A 36 -30.57 -28.52 -31.25
CA PRO A 36 -31.02 -27.97 -32.52
C PRO A 36 -29.90 -27.17 -33.21
N ALA A 37 -29.74 -27.42 -34.50
CA ALA A 37 -28.81 -26.73 -35.39
C ALA A 37 -29.19 -25.24 -35.60
N PRO A 38 -28.22 -24.33 -35.74
CA PRO A 38 -28.51 -22.94 -36.09
C PRO A 38 -28.66 -22.77 -37.61
N ARG A 39 -29.74 -22.07 -37.98
CA ARG A 39 -30.06 -21.62 -39.33
C ARG A 39 -29.06 -20.57 -39.82
N ALA A 40 -28.70 -20.71 -41.09
CA ALA A 40 -28.04 -19.67 -41.88
C ALA A 40 -29.02 -18.52 -42.12
N ASP A 41 -28.58 -17.29 -41.88
CA ASP A 41 -29.24 -16.13 -42.47
C ASP A 41 -28.23 -15.09 -42.96
N SER A 42 -28.60 -14.48 -44.06
CA SER A 42 -27.71 -13.87 -45.04
C SER A 42 -27.86 -12.36 -45.01
N SER A 43 -26.80 -11.62 -44.71
CA SER A 43 -26.74 -10.18 -45.02
C SER A 43 -25.28 -9.73 -45.13
N ARG A 44 -24.72 -9.89 -46.33
CA ARG A 44 -23.37 -9.50 -46.70
C ARG A 44 -23.38 -8.02 -47.10
N SER A 45 -22.89 -7.15 -46.22
CA SER A 45 -22.57 -5.75 -46.57
C SER A 45 -21.26 -5.71 -47.37
N PRO A 46 -21.10 -4.83 -48.37
CA PRO A 46 -19.88 -4.73 -49.16
C PRO A 46 -18.76 -4.13 -48.31
N ALA A 47 -17.71 -4.92 -48.08
CA ALA A 47 -16.49 -4.47 -47.43
C ALA A 47 -15.76 -3.47 -48.34
N LEU A 48 -15.59 -2.24 -47.86
CA LEU A 48 -14.63 -1.28 -48.39
C LEU A 48 -13.22 -1.83 -48.12
N THR A 49 -12.58 -2.35 -49.16
CA THR A 49 -11.16 -2.71 -49.14
C THR A 49 -10.33 -1.45 -48.94
N PRO A 50 -9.51 -1.35 -47.87
CA PRO A 50 -8.55 -0.27 -47.77
C PRO A 50 -7.54 -0.38 -48.92
N PRO A 51 -7.05 0.75 -49.46
CA PRO A 51 -6.07 0.74 -50.51
C PRO A 51 -4.81 0.00 -50.03
N PRO A 52 -4.13 -0.76 -50.92
CA PRO A 52 -2.90 -1.45 -50.57
C PRO A 52 -1.87 -0.41 -50.13
N VAL A 53 -1.55 -0.42 -48.83
CA VAL A 53 -0.42 0.34 -48.29
C VAL A 53 0.82 -0.18 -49.00
N SER A 54 1.51 0.69 -49.75
CA SER A 54 2.71 0.30 -50.47
C SER A 54 3.75 -0.22 -49.47
N LEU A 55 4.06 -1.52 -49.56
CA LEU A 55 5.05 -2.21 -48.73
C LEU A 55 6.40 -1.46 -48.70
N THR A 56 6.69 -0.74 -49.78
CA THR A 56 7.92 0.03 -49.97
C THR A 56 8.09 1.21 -49.01
N GLU A 57 7.02 1.82 -48.49
CA GLU A 57 7.15 2.95 -47.56
C GLU A 57 7.38 2.50 -46.11
N ASN A 58 6.79 1.37 -45.73
CA ASN A 58 7.05 0.75 -44.44
C ASN A 58 8.46 0.18 -44.37
N GLU A 59 8.96 -0.44 -45.45
CA GLU A 59 10.35 -0.90 -45.54
C GLU A 59 11.34 0.27 -45.40
N ARG A 60 11.10 1.40 -46.08
CA ARG A 60 11.91 2.61 -45.92
C ARG A 60 11.91 3.15 -44.49
N ARG A 61 10.76 3.12 -43.81
CA ARG A 61 10.66 3.53 -42.41
C ARG A 61 11.44 2.59 -41.47
N ILE A 62 11.38 1.29 -41.71
CA ILE A 62 12.12 0.29 -40.93
C ILE A 62 13.62 0.51 -41.08
N THR A 63 14.13 0.61 -42.31
CA THR A 63 15.56 0.86 -42.56
C THR A 63 16.02 2.20 -41.96
N SER A 64 15.17 3.24 -42.02
CA SER A 64 15.49 4.53 -41.38
C SER A 64 15.58 4.44 -39.86
N LEU A 65 14.78 3.58 -39.21
CA LEU A 65 14.81 3.39 -37.77
C LEU A 65 16.03 2.56 -37.35
N GLU A 66 16.37 1.52 -38.12
CA GLU A 66 17.56 0.69 -37.89
C GLU A 66 18.84 1.53 -37.93
N ASN A 67 19.01 2.37 -38.97
CA ASN A 67 20.15 3.30 -39.07
C ASN A 67 20.21 4.28 -37.88
N ARG A 68 19.07 4.72 -37.35
CA ARG A 68 19.03 5.63 -36.19
C ARG A 68 19.43 4.92 -34.90
N ILE A 69 19.10 3.64 -34.75
CA ILE A 69 19.48 2.83 -33.59
C ILE A 69 20.99 2.59 -33.59
N GLU A 70 21.59 2.22 -34.73
CA GLU A 70 23.04 2.03 -34.86
C GLU A 70 23.83 3.31 -34.53
N GLU A 71 23.37 4.45 -35.03
CA GLU A 71 24.00 5.74 -34.73
C GLU A 71 23.93 6.08 -33.23
N LEU A 72 22.80 5.82 -32.58
CA LEU A 72 22.66 6.05 -31.12
C LEU A 72 23.55 5.10 -30.31
N GLN A 73 23.73 3.84 -30.75
CA GLN A 73 24.64 2.90 -30.10
C GLN A 73 26.09 3.39 -30.19
N ARG A 74 26.53 3.86 -31.36
CA ARG A 74 27.86 4.49 -31.53
C ARG A 74 28.06 5.70 -30.61
N GLN A 75 27.05 6.55 -30.47
CA GLN A 75 27.14 7.72 -29.58
C GLN A 75 27.28 7.32 -28.11
N VAL A 76 26.60 6.26 -27.66
CA VAL A 76 26.72 5.75 -26.29
C VAL A 76 28.12 5.17 -26.06
N GLU A 77 28.62 4.34 -26.99
CA GLU A 77 29.97 3.75 -26.89
C GLU A 77 31.06 4.82 -26.86
N ALA A 78 30.97 5.83 -27.73
CA ALA A 78 31.91 6.95 -27.73
C ALA A 78 31.89 7.73 -26.40
N ARG A 79 30.70 7.89 -25.79
CA ARG A 79 30.55 8.58 -24.50
C ARG A 79 31.12 7.76 -23.35
N VAL A 80 30.91 6.45 -23.35
CA VAL A 80 31.49 5.52 -22.36
C VAL A 80 33.02 5.51 -22.47
N ALA A 81 33.57 5.47 -23.69
CA ALA A 81 35.01 5.57 -23.92
C ALA A 81 35.57 6.91 -23.39
N SER A 82 34.90 8.03 -23.67
CA SER A 82 35.33 9.35 -23.19
C SER A 82 35.31 9.53 -21.67
N LEU A 83 34.47 8.75 -20.96
CA LEU A 83 34.40 8.76 -19.50
C LEU A 83 35.48 7.89 -18.85
N GLY A 84 36.03 6.91 -19.58
CA GLY A 84 37.09 6.03 -19.11
C GLY A 84 38.44 6.72 -18.92
N ASP A 85 38.78 7.68 -19.76
CA ASP A 85 40.11 8.32 -19.79
C ASP A 85 40.30 9.47 -18.78
N ASN A 86 39.23 10.00 -18.19
CA ASN A 86 39.32 11.13 -17.25
C ASN A 86 39.55 10.72 -15.77
N THR A 87 39.83 9.44 -15.48
CA THR A 87 39.96 8.94 -14.09
C THR A 87 41.38 8.50 -13.72
N THR A 88 42.40 8.98 -14.43
CA THR A 88 43.83 8.69 -14.17
C THR A 88 44.65 9.97 -14.05
N GLY A 89 44.32 10.82 -13.08
CA GLY A 89 45.17 11.96 -12.76
C GLY A 89 44.76 12.67 -11.47
N ASN A 90 45.66 12.67 -10.49
CA ASN A 90 45.60 13.40 -9.22
C ASN A 90 44.61 12.95 -8.15
N THR A 91 45.02 11.94 -7.37
CA THR A 91 44.91 12.06 -5.90
C THR A 91 46.02 11.24 -5.23
N THR A 92 47.15 11.88 -5.00
CA THR A 92 48.13 11.46 -4.00
C THR A 92 47.56 11.77 -2.61
N GLY A 93 47.49 10.76 -1.74
CA GLY A 93 47.31 10.95 -0.30
C GLY A 93 45.92 10.61 0.25
N ALA A 94 45.64 9.31 0.44
CA ALA A 94 44.92 8.77 1.61
C ALA A 94 44.75 7.26 1.43
N GLN A 95 45.76 6.52 1.84
CA GLN A 95 45.78 5.06 1.87
C GLN A 95 44.86 4.55 3.00
N LYS A 96 43.53 4.67 2.83
CA LYS A 96 42.57 3.90 3.63
C LYS A 96 42.17 2.66 2.85
N SER A 97 42.84 1.57 3.20
CA SER A 97 42.44 0.17 3.05
C SER A 97 41.04 -0.02 2.45
N ARG A 98 40.96 -0.09 1.11
CA ARG A 98 39.85 -0.76 0.43
C ARG A 98 40.01 -2.26 0.72
N ARG A 99 39.51 -2.68 1.89
CA ARG A 99 39.14 -4.08 2.12
C ARG A 99 38.17 -4.46 1.01
N SER A 100 38.68 -5.17 0.02
CA SER A 100 37.91 -6.05 -0.84
C SER A 100 36.96 -6.84 0.07
N LEU A 101 35.69 -6.43 0.09
CA LEU A 101 34.60 -7.23 0.61
C LEU A 101 34.49 -8.44 -0.33
N LYS A 102 35.34 -9.45 -0.09
CA LYS A 102 35.04 -10.82 -0.47
C LYS A 102 33.61 -11.05 0.01
N ARG A 103 32.67 -11.11 -0.95
CA ARG A 103 31.29 -11.53 -0.71
C ARG A 103 31.41 -12.89 -0.02
N LYS A 104 31.29 -12.91 1.30
CA LYS A 104 31.16 -14.13 2.07
C LYS A 104 29.95 -14.82 1.44
N ARG A 105 30.21 -15.97 0.84
CA ARG A 105 29.19 -16.91 0.40
C ARG A 105 28.17 -16.98 1.54
N VAL A 106 26.90 -16.72 1.22
CA VAL A 106 25.78 -16.82 2.18
C VAL A 106 25.57 -18.30 2.45
N GLU A 107 26.52 -18.93 3.12
CA GLU A 107 26.43 -20.28 3.60
C GLU A 107 26.25 -20.14 5.12
N ASP A 108 25.09 -20.63 5.58
CA ASP A 108 24.66 -20.76 6.98
C ASP A 108 24.08 -19.52 7.70
N LYS A 109 23.31 -18.67 7.00
CA LYS A 109 22.33 -17.84 7.73
C LYS A 109 21.13 -18.72 8.13
N PRO A 110 20.73 -18.74 9.41
CA PRO A 110 19.57 -19.54 9.83
C PRO A 110 18.32 -19.12 9.05
N PRO A 111 17.40 -20.07 8.77
CA PRO A 111 16.12 -19.76 8.15
C PRO A 111 15.43 -18.64 8.93
N CYS A 112 14.82 -17.70 8.21
CA CYS A 112 13.91 -16.74 8.80
C CYS A 112 12.75 -17.55 9.37
N THR A 113 12.75 -17.69 10.69
CA THR A 113 11.70 -18.40 11.41
C THR A 113 10.48 -17.53 11.59
N GLY A 114 10.61 -16.21 11.45
CA GLY A 114 9.56 -15.24 11.80
C GLY A 114 9.50 -14.93 13.30
N ASP A 115 10.46 -15.41 14.11
CA ASP A 115 10.50 -15.14 15.55
C ASP A 115 10.98 -13.72 15.88
N LYS A 116 11.76 -13.13 14.98
CA LYS A 116 12.13 -11.71 15.07
C LYS A 116 10.90 -10.84 14.99
N LYS A 117 10.86 -9.78 15.78
CA LYS A 117 9.80 -8.77 15.67
C LYS A 117 9.90 -8.08 14.30
N PRO A 118 8.78 -7.61 13.70
CA PRO A 118 8.83 -6.93 12.40
C PRO A 118 9.82 -5.74 12.34
N ALA A 119 10.02 -5.03 13.45
CA ALA A 119 10.98 -3.92 13.56
C ALA A 119 12.46 -4.37 13.46
N GLU A 120 12.74 -5.65 13.69
CA GLU A 120 14.09 -6.24 13.65
C GLU A 120 14.40 -6.89 12.30
N TRP A 121 13.43 -6.93 11.38
CA TRP A 121 13.60 -7.51 10.06
C TRP A 121 14.46 -6.59 9.20
N ASN A 122 15.45 -7.17 8.51
CA ASN A 122 16.13 -6.44 7.46
C ASN A 122 15.22 -6.24 6.23
N TYR A 123 15.67 -5.43 5.27
CA TYR A 123 14.89 -5.14 4.07
C TYR A 123 14.48 -6.41 3.30
N ALA A 124 15.39 -7.36 3.10
CA ALA A 124 15.10 -8.59 2.37
C ALA A 124 14.08 -9.49 3.11
N GLU A 125 14.21 -9.61 4.44
CA GLU A 125 13.23 -10.31 5.29
C GLU A 125 11.85 -9.66 5.21
N SER A 126 11.78 -8.33 5.24
CA SER A 126 10.53 -7.57 5.13
C SER A 126 9.87 -7.75 3.75
N GLN A 127 10.65 -7.71 2.67
CA GLN A 127 10.12 -7.96 1.32
C GLN A 127 9.63 -9.40 1.17
N LEU A 128 10.37 -10.38 1.72
CA LEU A 128 9.95 -11.77 1.72
C LEU A 128 8.65 -11.96 2.50
N ALA A 129 8.54 -11.43 3.71
CA ALA A 129 7.33 -11.51 4.52
C ALA A 129 6.12 -10.89 3.80
N LYS A 130 6.30 -9.73 3.16
CA LYS A 130 5.23 -9.09 2.36
C LYS A 130 4.80 -9.99 1.19
N ARG A 131 5.76 -10.54 0.44
CA ARG A 131 5.49 -11.43 -0.69
C ARG A 131 4.76 -12.70 -0.26
N LEU A 132 5.27 -13.40 0.76
CA LEU A 132 4.65 -14.60 1.32
C LEU A 132 3.24 -14.31 1.83
N SER A 133 3.03 -13.20 2.53
CA SER A 133 1.71 -12.79 2.99
C SER A 133 0.75 -12.61 1.81
N ASN A 134 1.17 -11.93 0.73
CA ASN A 134 0.34 -11.77 -0.46
C ASN A 134 0.02 -13.12 -1.12
N ALA A 135 1.02 -13.98 -1.33
CA ALA A 135 0.87 -15.30 -1.95
C ALA A 135 -0.07 -16.22 -1.15
N ILE A 136 0.03 -16.21 0.19
CA ILE A 136 -0.91 -16.90 1.09
C ILE A 136 -2.33 -16.35 0.88
N GLY A 137 -2.48 -15.02 0.87
CA GLY A 137 -3.77 -14.36 0.69
C GLY A 137 -4.47 -14.76 -0.62
N GLU A 138 -3.74 -14.71 -1.73
CA GLU A 138 -4.23 -15.09 -3.05
C GLU A 138 -4.54 -16.59 -3.13
N THR A 139 -3.62 -17.45 -2.66
CA THR A 139 -3.79 -18.90 -2.74
C THR A 139 -4.97 -19.40 -1.92
N MET A 140 -5.17 -18.92 -0.69
CA MET A 140 -6.34 -19.33 0.08
C MET A 140 -7.64 -18.83 -0.55
N ARG A 141 -7.66 -17.61 -1.10
CA ARG A 141 -8.83 -17.06 -1.81
C ARG A 141 -9.20 -17.90 -3.01
N ASP A 142 -8.21 -18.33 -3.80
CA ASP A 142 -8.41 -19.26 -4.91
C ASP A 142 -8.99 -20.60 -4.45
N LEU A 143 -8.40 -21.19 -3.40
CA LEU A 143 -8.84 -22.48 -2.85
C LEU A 143 -10.29 -22.42 -2.35
N MET A 144 -10.70 -21.29 -1.79
CA MET A 144 -12.04 -21.07 -1.25
C MET A 144 -13.04 -20.48 -2.25
N GLY A 145 -12.60 -20.16 -3.47
CA GLY A 145 -13.45 -19.60 -4.52
C GLY A 145 -13.95 -18.18 -4.22
N VAL A 146 -13.10 -17.35 -3.61
CA VAL A 146 -13.37 -15.93 -3.29
C VAL A 146 -12.25 -15.04 -3.85
N PRO A 147 -12.08 -14.99 -5.19
CA PRO A 147 -10.91 -14.36 -5.82
C PRO A 147 -10.82 -12.85 -5.56
N LYS A 148 -11.94 -12.17 -5.35
CA LYS A 148 -11.97 -10.72 -5.12
C LYS A 148 -12.21 -10.38 -3.65
N GLY A 149 -11.57 -9.30 -3.19
CA GLY A 149 -11.75 -8.78 -1.83
C GLY A 149 -13.17 -8.32 -1.51
N SER A 150 -13.95 -7.93 -2.53
CA SER A 150 -15.33 -7.44 -2.39
C SER A 150 -16.38 -8.55 -2.32
N GLU A 151 -16.02 -9.79 -2.62
CA GLU A 151 -16.96 -10.91 -2.58
C GLU A 151 -17.20 -11.37 -1.14
N LYS A 152 -18.45 -11.78 -0.88
CA LYS A 152 -18.83 -12.31 0.43
C LYS A 152 -18.10 -13.63 0.70
N TRP A 153 -17.58 -13.79 1.92
CA TRP A 153 -17.13 -15.10 2.39
C TRP A 153 -18.31 -16.08 2.43
N PRO A 154 -18.09 -17.36 2.11
CA PRO A 154 -19.13 -18.38 2.12
C PRO A 154 -19.47 -18.79 3.54
N ASP A 155 -20.73 -19.16 3.76
CA ASP A 155 -21.14 -19.78 5.01
C ASP A 155 -20.55 -21.19 5.15
N PRO A 156 -20.27 -21.62 6.40
CA PRO A 156 -19.89 -23.00 6.67
C PRO A 156 -20.94 -23.97 6.14
N LEU A 157 -20.50 -25.03 5.45
CA LEU A 157 -21.38 -26.08 4.95
C LEU A 157 -22.12 -26.75 6.12
N LYS A 158 -23.45 -26.86 6.00
CA LYS A 158 -24.29 -27.65 6.89
C LYS A 158 -24.33 -29.11 6.42
N PRO A 159 -24.62 -30.07 7.32
CA PRO A 159 -24.82 -31.46 6.91
C PRO A 159 -25.92 -31.57 5.84
N GLY A 160 -25.56 -32.10 4.66
CA GLY A 160 -26.47 -32.24 3.52
C GLY A 160 -26.34 -31.16 2.45
N ASP A 161 -25.57 -30.09 2.69
CA ASP A 161 -25.32 -29.07 1.67
C ASP A 161 -24.40 -29.62 0.58
N GLU A 162 -24.67 -29.24 -0.68
CA GLU A 162 -23.82 -29.61 -1.80
C GLU A 162 -22.48 -28.82 -1.77
N PRO A 163 -21.35 -29.47 -2.10
CA PRO A 163 -20.07 -28.77 -2.19
C PRO A 163 -20.10 -27.66 -3.24
N ARG A 164 -19.56 -26.48 -2.88
CA ARG A 164 -19.44 -25.35 -3.81
C ARG A 164 -18.48 -25.70 -4.95
N ARG A 165 -18.92 -25.48 -6.20
CA ARG A 165 -18.13 -25.79 -7.40
C ARG A 165 -17.91 -24.55 -8.27
N ASN A 166 -16.75 -24.49 -8.90
CA ASN A 166 -16.47 -23.55 -9.97
C ASN A 166 -17.28 -23.95 -11.22
N LYS A 167 -18.02 -23.00 -11.80
CA LYS A 167 -18.90 -23.24 -12.96
C LYS A 167 -18.13 -23.62 -14.23
N ASP A 168 -16.90 -23.13 -14.39
CA ASP A 168 -16.11 -23.31 -15.61
C ASP A 168 -15.22 -24.56 -15.55
N THR A 169 -14.72 -24.89 -14.36
CA THR A 169 -13.74 -25.97 -14.18
C THR A 169 -14.29 -27.20 -13.47
N ASP A 170 -15.55 -27.15 -13.00
CA ASP A 170 -16.17 -28.14 -12.09
C ASP A 170 -15.35 -28.39 -10.81
N PHE A 171 -14.44 -27.48 -10.49
CA PHE A 171 -13.54 -27.61 -9.37
C PHE A 171 -14.27 -27.37 -8.04
N VAL A 172 -14.18 -28.31 -7.08
CA VAL A 172 -14.80 -28.17 -5.76
C VAL A 172 -13.97 -27.23 -4.88
N TYR A 173 -14.54 -26.09 -4.52
CA TYR A 173 -13.93 -25.15 -3.59
C TYR A 173 -13.93 -25.71 -2.16
N LEU A 174 -12.85 -25.42 -1.43
CA LEU A 174 -12.82 -25.68 0.00
C LEU A 174 -13.70 -24.65 0.71
N THR A 175 -14.55 -25.08 1.64
CA THR A 175 -15.41 -24.17 2.39
C THR A 175 -14.93 -24.09 3.84
N PRO A 176 -14.49 -22.90 4.31
CA PRO A 176 -13.99 -22.75 5.68
C PRO A 176 -15.12 -22.91 6.70
N ALA A 177 -14.82 -23.56 7.81
CA ALA A 177 -15.70 -23.63 8.97
C ALA A 177 -15.43 -22.43 9.89
N PHE A 178 -15.78 -21.21 9.45
CA PHE A 178 -15.51 -19.97 10.20
C PHE A 178 -16.24 -19.88 11.56
N ASN A 179 -17.31 -20.65 11.75
CA ASN A 179 -17.95 -20.79 13.05
C ASN A 179 -17.12 -21.61 14.06
N ARG A 180 -16.15 -22.39 13.60
CA ARG A 180 -15.28 -23.24 14.44
C ARG A 180 -13.89 -22.64 14.64
N GLU A 181 -13.08 -23.31 15.44
CA GLU A 181 -11.70 -22.92 15.69
C GLU A 181 -10.79 -23.19 14.49
N VAL A 182 -9.61 -22.57 14.50
CA VAL A 182 -8.58 -22.75 13.46
C VAL A 182 -8.08 -24.20 13.41
N THR A 183 -8.12 -24.90 14.54
CA THR A 183 -7.74 -26.30 14.73
C THR A 183 -8.79 -27.31 14.25
N ASP A 184 -9.96 -26.84 13.78
CA ASP A 184 -10.95 -27.74 13.18
C ASP A 184 -10.34 -28.43 11.93
N PRO A 185 -10.53 -29.75 11.73
CA PRO A 185 -9.90 -30.48 10.63
C PRO A 185 -10.16 -29.88 9.24
N VAL A 186 -11.33 -29.27 9.01
CA VAL A 186 -11.64 -28.61 7.74
C VAL A 186 -10.74 -27.38 7.57
N ASN A 187 -10.63 -26.55 8.59
CA ASN A 187 -9.81 -25.34 8.57
C ASN A 187 -8.31 -25.68 8.49
N GLU A 188 -7.85 -26.69 9.25
CA GLU A 188 -6.47 -27.18 9.17
C GLU A 188 -6.13 -27.70 7.78
N SER A 189 -7.06 -28.39 7.10
CA SER A 189 -6.83 -28.87 5.73
C SER A 189 -6.62 -27.72 4.74
N ILE A 190 -7.37 -26.61 4.89
CA ILE A 190 -7.21 -25.41 4.07
C ILE A 190 -5.85 -24.76 4.32
N ILE A 191 -5.46 -24.64 5.59
CA ILE A 191 -4.19 -24.04 6.02
C ILE A 191 -3.02 -24.87 5.50
N ALA A 192 -3.02 -26.18 5.76
CA ALA A 192 -1.98 -27.10 5.31
C ALA A 192 -1.84 -27.08 3.78
N ARG A 193 -2.98 -27.08 3.07
CA ARG A 193 -2.98 -27.04 1.60
C ARG A 193 -2.41 -25.74 1.04
N THR A 194 -2.72 -24.62 1.69
CA THR A 194 -2.19 -23.30 1.32
C THR A 194 -0.69 -23.27 1.50
N ILE A 195 -0.18 -23.72 2.65
CA ILE A 195 1.25 -23.75 2.95
C ILE A 195 2.00 -24.57 1.89
N GLN A 196 1.52 -25.77 1.58
CA GLN A 196 2.12 -26.62 0.54
C GLN A 196 2.21 -25.93 -0.82
N LEU A 197 1.13 -25.25 -1.24
CA LEU A 197 1.08 -24.58 -2.54
C LEU A 197 2.01 -23.35 -2.59
N VAL A 198 2.01 -22.53 -1.54
CA VAL A 198 2.88 -21.35 -1.44
C VAL A 198 4.35 -21.77 -1.37
N GLU A 199 4.67 -22.79 -0.56
CA GLU A 199 6.03 -23.32 -0.45
C GLU A 199 6.52 -23.88 -1.79
N LYS A 200 5.68 -24.66 -2.51
CA LYS A 200 6.00 -25.14 -3.85
C LYS A 200 6.26 -23.99 -4.83
N GLU A 201 5.32 -23.04 -4.92
CA GLU A 201 5.44 -21.90 -5.84
C GLU A 201 6.69 -21.07 -5.58
N GLU A 202 6.99 -20.84 -4.31
CA GLU A 202 8.15 -20.06 -3.89
C GLU A 202 9.48 -20.79 -4.14
N ASN A 203 9.52 -22.12 -3.97
CA ASN A 203 10.68 -22.93 -4.30
C ASN A 203 10.89 -23.03 -5.82
N ASP A 204 9.81 -23.19 -6.60
CA ASP A 204 9.85 -23.21 -8.06
C ASP A 204 10.36 -21.87 -8.62
N ALA A 205 9.86 -20.75 -8.08
CA ALA A 205 10.30 -19.40 -8.47
C ALA A 205 11.77 -19.16 -8.15
N ALA A 206 12.27 -19.67 -7.01
CA ALA A 206 13.68 -19.57 -6.65
C ALA A 206 14.57 -20.35 -7.64
N ASN A 207 14.12 -21.54 -8.04
CA ASN A 207 14.83 -22.38 -9.02
C ASN A 207 14.86 -21.74 -10.42
N LEU A 208 13.78 -21.07 -10.82
CA LEU A 208 13.65 -20.41 -12.13
C LEU A 208 14.49 -19.13 -12.25
N HIS A 209 14.51 -18.29 -11.21
CA HIS A 209 15.11 -16.96 -11.28
C HIS A 209 16.53 -16.88 -10.72
N ASN A 210 17.05 -17.98 -10.17
CA ASN A 210 18.38 -18.06 -9.57
C ASN A 210 18.69 -16.82 -8.72
N THR A 211 17.79 -16.49 -7.77
CA THR A 211 17.89 -15.29 -6.93
C THR A 211 18.72 -15.60 -5.69
N PRO A 212 20.04 -15.30 -5.67
CA PRO A 212 20.96 -15.72 -4.59
C PRO A 212 20.75 -14.98 -3.26
N GLU A 213 19.87 -13.98 -3.21
CA GLU A 213 19.68 -13.12 -2.03
C GLU A 213 18.38 -13.38 -1.27
N ARG A 214 17.65 -14.46 -1.61
CA ARG A 214 16.41 -14.80 -0.91
C ARG A 214 16.71 -15.30 0.51
N PRO A 215 16.17 -14.67 1.57
CA PRO A 215 16.26 -15.24 2.90
C PRO A 215 15.57 -16.62 2.95
N PRO A 216 16.19 -17.64 3.55
CA PRO A 216 15.50 -18.90 3.82
C PRO A 216 14.28 -18.66 4.72
N PHE A 217 13.23 -19.46 4.61
CA PHE A 217 12.01 -19.35 5.43
C PHE A 217 11.57 -20.75 5.88
N SER A 218 10.86 -20.84 7.00
CA SER A 218 10.37 -22.12 7.54
C SER A 218 8.88 -22.35 7.24
N THR A 219 8.48 -23.61 7.14
CA THR A 219 7.07 -24.02 7.01
C THR A 219 6.24 -23.56 8.22
N GLU A 220 6.82 -23.54 9.42
CA GLU A 220 6.15 -23.04 10.63
C GLU A 220 5.86 -21.54 10.55
N TRP A 221 6.76 -20.76 9.94
CA TRP A 221 6.49 -19.34 9.69
C TRP A 221 5.30 -19.15 8.74
N LEU A 222 5.25 -19.92 7.64
CA LEU A 222 4.11 -19.92 6.72
C LEU A 222 2.82 -20.30 7.45
N ARG A 223 2.88 -21.30 8.35
CA ARG A 223 1.72 -21.69 9.17
C ARG A 223 1.22 -20.54 10.02
N ARG A 224 2.10 -19.88 10.78
CA ARG A 224 1.73 -18.70 11.59
C ARG A 224 1.10 -17.59 10.74
N MET A 225 1.71 -17.25 9.60
CA MET A 225 1.17 -16.23 8.69
C MET A 225 -0.21 -16.61 8.13
N THR A 226 -0.39 -17.87 7.77
CA THR A 226 -1.65 -18.41 7.23
C THR A 226 -2.76 -18.38 8.29
N VAL A 227 -2.45 -18.78 9.53
CA VAL A 227 -3.37 -18.71 10.67
C VAL A 227 -3.82 -17.27 10.94
N VAL A 228 -2.90 -16.31 10.99
CA VAL A 228 -3.23 -14.89 11.21
C VAL A 228 -4.16 -14.37 10.10
N LYS A 229 -3.90 -14.71 8.84
CA LYS A 229 -4.80 -14.35 7.73
C LYS A 229 -6.18 -14.99 7.86
N PHE A 230 -6.22 -16.29 8.16
CA PHE A 230 -7.48 -17.02 8.35
C PHE A 230 -8.33 -16.38 9.45
N GLN A 231 -7.72 -16.02 10.58
CA GLN A 231 -8.40 -15.33 11.68
C GLN A 231 -8.93 -13.95 11.25
N GLY A 232 -8.15 -13.19 10.47
CA GLY A 232 -8.62 -11.93 9.89
C GLY A 232 -9.88 -12.10 9.04
N TRP A 233 -9.93 -13.15 8.21
CA TRP A 233 -11.12 -13.44 7.40
C TRP A 233 -12.28 -13.99 8.20
N ARG A 234 -12.03 -14.77 9.26
CA ARG A 234 -13.08 -15.15 10.22
C ARG A 234 -13.74 -13.91 10.84
N THR A 235 -12.96 -12.90 11.20
CA THR A 235 -13.49 -11.63 11.70
C THR A 235 -14.31 -10.90 10.63
N GLN A 236 -13.84 -10.86 9.38
CA GLN A 236 -14.59 -10.29 8.26
C GLN A 236 -15.90 -11.04 8.01
N TRP A 237 -15.88 -12.38 8.05
CA TRP A 237 -17.08 -13.21 7.87
C TRP A 237 -18.12 -12.91 8.95
N LYS A 238 -17.72 -12.84 10.23
CA LYS A 238 -18.63 -12.44 11.32
C LYS A 238 -19.27 -11.07 11.08
N ALA A 239 -18.52 -10.12 10.54
CA ALA A 239 -19.02 -8.78 10.22
C ALA A 239 -19.96 -8.71 8.99
N GLN A 240 -20.17 -9.82 8.27
CA GLN A 240 -21.10 -9.84 7.14
C GLN A 240 -22.55 -9.77 7.61
N ASP A 241 -22.88 -10.42 8.72
CA ASP A 241 -24.24 -10.50 9.24
C ASP A 241 -24.45 -9.70 10.54
N ASP A 242 -23.38 -9.31 11.23
CA ASP A 242 -23.40 -8.49 12.44
C ASP A 242 -23.03 -7.02 12.11
N GLU A 243 -24.01 -6.12 12.22
CA GLU A 243 -23.85 -4.69 11.96
C GLU A 243 -22.86 -4.03 12.94
N ASP A 244 -22.86 -4.41 14.21
CA ASP A 244 -21.94 -3.88 15.22
C ASP A 244 -20.51 -4.36 14.96
N ALA A 245 -20.33 -5.61 14.52
CA ALA A 245 -19.03 -6.11 14.09
C ALA A 245 -18.52 -5.38 12.84
N ARG A 246 -19.41 -5.07 11.89
CA ARG A 246 -19.09 -4.31 10.69
C ARG A 246 -18.67 -2.88 11.02
N ALA A 247 -19.42 -2.19 11.88
CA ALA A 247 -19.11 -0.84 12.33
C ALA A 247 -17.75 -0.80 13.07
N ARG A 248 -17.49 -1.78 13.95
CA ARG A 248 -16.18 -1.91 14.62
C ARG A 248 -15.03 -2.15 13.64
N LEU A 249 -15.22 -3.01 12.64
CA LEU A 249 -14.20 -3.28 11.63
C LEU A 249 -13.90 -2.03 10.80
N ALA A 250 -14.94 -1.32 10.34
CA ALA A 250 -14.80 -0.08 9.60
C ALA A 250 -14.06 0.99 10.42
N LYS A 251 -14.39 1.15 11.71
CA LYS A 251 -13.68 2.05 12.63
C LYS A 251 -12.20 1.68 12.78
N ASN A 252 -11.89 0.38 12.93
CA ASN A 252 -10.52 -0.11 13.07
C ASN A 252 -9.70 0.10 11.79
N GLU A 253 -10.31 -0.16 10.62
CA GLU A 253 -9.70 0.07 9.32
C GLU A 253 -9.42 1.56 9.11
N HIS A 254 -10.40 2.42 9.41
CA HIS A 254 -10.24 3.87 9.38
C HIS A 254 -9.09 4.34 10.27
N THR A 255 -9.06 3.91 11.54
CA THR A 255 -8.02 4.27 12.51
C THR A 255 -6.63 3.81 12.03
N THR A 256 -6.53 2.56 11.56
CA THR A 256 -5.28 1.98 11.04
C THR A 256 -4.78 2.76 9.82
N HIS A 257 -5.70 3.13 8.93
CA HIS A 257 -5.36 3.88 7.73
C HIS A 257 -4.91 5.31 8.05
N MET A 258 -5.55 6.00 9.01
CA MET A 258 -5.08 7.29 9.51
C MET A 258 -3.67 7.16 10.09
N GLN A 259 -3.43 6.18 10.97
CA GLN A 259 -2.10 5.96 11.55
C GLN A 259 -1.05 5.72 10.46
N ASN A 260 -1.33 4.85 9.49
CA ASN A 260 -0.41 4.57 8.39
C ASN A 260 -0.10 5.84 7.56
N ARG A 261 -1.07 6.74 7.38
CA ARG A 261 -0.85 8.03 6.70
C ARG A 261 0.06 8.93 7.52
N ARG A 262 -0.13 9.01 8.84
CA ARG A 262 0.74 9.78 9.75
C ARG A 262 2.17 9.27 9.70
N VAL A 263 2.37 7.96 9.79
CA VAL A 263 3.69 7.32 9.66
C VAL A 263 4.36 7.65 8.32
N GLN A 264 3.60 7.59 7.22
CA GLN A 264 4.12 7.96 5.90
C GLN A 264 4.50 9.44 5.81
N LYS A 265 3.68 10.35 6.34
CA LYS A 265 3.98 11.79 6.39
C LYS A 265 5.22 12.06 7.25
N LEU A 266 5.33 11.40 8.41
CA LEU A 266 6.50 11.50 9.27
C LEU A 266 7.77 11.08 8.53
N ALA A 267 7.77 9.95 7.83
CA ALA A 267 8.92 9.47 7.06
C ALA A 267 9.34 10.46 5.95
N ILE A 268 8.36 11.04 5.25
CA ILE A 268 8.61 12.09 4.23
C ILE A 268 9.25 13.33 4.87
N ARG A 269 8.73 13.77 6.01
CA ARG A 269 9.21 14.96 6.70
C ARG A 269 10.56 14.76 7.38
N ALA A 270 10.87 13.55 7.81
CA ALA A 270 12.21 13.19 8.28
C ALA A 270 13.26 13.32 7.17
N GLU A 271 12.94 12.90 5.94
CA GLU A 271 13.80 13.20 4.78
C GLU A 271 13.90 14.71 4.51
N GLY A 272 12.79 15.45 4.66
CA GLY A 272 12.76 16.92 4.57
C GLY A 272 13.60 17.62 5.65
N ALA A 273 13.63 17.09 6.88
CA ALA A 273 14.39 17.61 8.01
C ALA A 273 15.89 17.59 7.75
N ILE A 274 16.40 16.50 7.15
CA ILE A 274 17.81 16.40 6.73
C ILE A 274 18.15 17.52 5.75
N LEU A 275 17.28 17.79 4.76
CA LEU A 275 17.47 18.87 3.80
C LEU A 275 17.41 20.25 4.47
N PHE A 276 16.49 20.44 5.41
CA PHE A 276 16.34 21.66 6.18
C PHE A 276 17.60 21.96 7.01
N GLN A 277 18.15 20.94 7.68
CA GLN A 277 19.38 21.07 8.45
C GLN A 277 20.57 21.46 7.56
N VAL A 278 20.68 20.88 6.36
CA VAL A 278 21.72 21.25 5.41
C VAL A 278 21.59 22.70 4.93
N GLU A 279 20.37 23.17 4.65
CA GLU A 279 20.15 24.53 4.12
C GLU A 279 20.23 25.62 5.21
N TYR A 280 19.72 25.36 6.40
CA TYR A 280 19.54 26.37 7.46
C TYR A 280 20.42 26.16 8.69
N GLY A 281 21.12 25.03 8.81
CA GLY A 281 21.96 24.70 9.96
C GLY A 281 21.18 24.33 11.23
N ILE A 282 19.85 24.19 11.14
CA ILE A 282 18.95 23.92 12.27
C ILE A 282 18.32 22.53 12.08
N ASP A 283 18.30 21.70 13.12
CA ASP A 283 17.74 20.35 13.07
C ASP A 283 16.29 20.31 13.64
N PRO A 284 15.25 20.11 12.80
CA PRO A 284 13.88 20.01 13.27
C PRO A 284 13.47 18.58 13.68
N SER A 285 14.38 17.60 13.66
CA SER A 285 14.03 16.18 13.83
C SER A 285 13.31 15.88 15.14
N ASP A 286 13.68 16.56 16.22
CA ASP A 286 13.04 16.41 17.54
C ASP A 286 11.58 16.91 17.57
N LEU A 287 11.13 17.71 16.58
CA LEU A 287 9.73 18.14 16.45
C LEU A 287 8.85 17.14 15.69
N LEU A 288 9.45 16.10 15.11
CA LEU A 288 8.78 15.18 14.19
C LEU A 288 8.28 13.94 14.91
N GLU A 289 7.00 13.97 15.25
CA GLU A 289 6.29 12.85 15.88
C GLU A 289 5.06 12.44 15.08
N GLU A 290 4.64 11.18 15.19
CA GLU A 290 3.48 10.65 14.45
C GLU A 290 2.20 11.43 14.77
N GLU A 291 2.01 11.78 16.04
CA GLU A 291 0.83 12.50 16.53
C GLU A 291 0.85 14.00 16.17
N CYS A 292 2.02 14.55 15.77
CA CYS A 292 2.12 15.89 15.19
C CYS A 292 1.57 15.96 13.76
N MET A 293 1.31 14.83 13.09
CA MET A 293 0.95 14.82 11.67
C MET A 293 -0.53 15.16 11.46
N SER A 294 -0.85 15.87 10.37
CA SER A 294 -2.24 16.05 9.97
C SER A 294 -2.77 14.79 9.29
N ASP A 295 -4.07 14.55 9.40
CA ASP A 295 -4.76 13.52 8.63
C ASP A 295 -5.46 14.11 7.40
N GLU A 296 -5.89 13.23 6.51
CA GLU A 296 -6.68 13.57 5.33
C GLU A 296 -7.84 12.58 5.23
N ILE A 297 -9.09 13.05 5.27
CA ILE A 297 -10.28 12.23 5.06
C ILE A 297 -10.85 12.53 3.67
N GLY A 298 -10.95 11.49 2.84
CA GLY A 298 -11.47 11.57 1.48
C GLY A 298 -12.73 10.76 1.22
N THR A 299 -13.27 10.14 2.26
CA THR A 299 -14.43 9.25 2.18
C THR A 299 -15.62 9.95 2.82
N ALA A 300 -16.80 9.78 2.22
CA ALA A 300 -18.03 10.24 2.81
C ALA A 300 -18.18 9.65 4.22
N PRO A 301 -18.53 10.45 5.24
CA PRO A 301 -19.14 9.92 6.44
C PRO A 301 -20.35 9.08 6.03
N ASP A 302 -20.55 7.91 6.63
CA ASP A 302 -21.67 7.01 6.30
C ASP A 302 -23.05 7.70 6.43
N ASN A 303 -23.11 8.78 7.22
CA ASN A 303 -24.32 9.54 7.52
C ASN A 303 -24.40 10.91 6.79
N ASP A 304 -23.47 11.22 5.90
CA ASP A 304 -23.46 12.49 5.16
C ASP A 304 -23.17 12.28 3.66
N PRO A 305 -24.20 11.98 2.85
CA PRO A 305 -24.04 11.80 1.41
C PRO A 305 -23.55 13.09 0.71
N ASP A 306 -23.85 14.25 1.30
CA ASP A 306 -23.53 15.58 0.75
C ASP A 306 -22.27 16.20 1.40
N TRP A 307 -21.47 15.39 2.11
CA TRP A 307 -20.32 15.88 2.88
C TRP A 307 -19.33 16.73 2.08
N LYS A 308 -19.16 16.46 0.77
CA LYS A 308 -18.29 17.27 -0.09
C LYS A 308 -18.85 18.67 -0.28
N GLU A 309 -20.15 18.78 -0.50
CA GLU A 309 -20.82 20.08 -0.62
C GLU A 309 -20.76 20.80 0.71
N ASN A 310 -21.09 20.11 1.81
CA ASN A 310 -21.01 20.66 3.17
C ASN A 310 -19.59 21.14 3.53
N LEU A 311 -18.57 20.36 3.15
CA LEU A 311 -17.17 20.69 3.39
C LEU A 311 -16.74 21.93 2.57
N ILE A 312 -17.12 21.99 1.29
CA ILE A 312 -16.82 23.14 0.43
C ILE A 312 -17.54 24.39 0.93
N ASP A 313 -18.82 24.28 1.28
CA ASP A 313 -19.65 25.38 1.75
C ASP A 313 -19.20 25.87 3.14
N SER A 314 -18.53 25.01 3.92
CA SER A 314 -17.88 25.41 5.17
C SER A 314 -16.64 26.30 4.99
N CYS A 315 -16.13 26.43 3.76
CA CYS A 315 -14.97 27.26 3.43
C CYS A 315 -15.39 28.48 2.58
N PRO A 316 -15.43 29.69 3.19
CA PRO A 316 -15.82 30.91 2.50
C PRO A 316 -15.02 31.17 1.22
N GLY A 317 -15.72 31.50 0.13
CA GLY A 317 -15.11 31.81 -1.18
C GLY A 317 -14.48 30.62 -1.90
N PHE A 318 -14.66 29.39 -1.40
CA PHE A 318 -14.13 28.19 -2.04
C PHE A 318 -15.05 27.67 -3.15
N ARG A 319 -16.37 27.69 -2.92
CA ARG A 319 -17.40 27.28 -3.90
C ARG A 319 -17.26 28.03 -5.23
N GLU A 320 -16.98 29.34 -5.18
CA GLU A 320 -16.83 30.21 -6.36
C GLU A 320 -15.64 29.82 -7.25
N LYS A 321 -14.63 29.16 -6.67
CA LYS A 321 -13.41 28.72 -7.38
C LYS A 321 -13.58 27.35 -8.05
N ILE A 322 -14.68 26.64 -7.76
CA ILE A 322 -14.94 25.28 -8.21
C ILE A 322 -16.08 25.29 -9.24
N LYS A 323 -15.76 24.87 -10.47
CA LYS A 323 -16.77 24.69 -11.53
C LYS A 323 -17.50 23.36 -11.46
N ASP A 324 -16.81 22.30 -11.04
CA ASP A 324 -17.34 20.94 -10.94
C ASP A 324 -16.68 20.21 -9.77
N ILE A 325 -17.45 20.00 -8.70
CA ILE A 325 -17.02 19.32 -7.46
C ILE A 325 -16.59 17.87 -7.73
N ASN A 326 -17.15 17.24 -8.77
CA ASN A 326 -16.84 15.85 -9.12
C ASN A 326 -15.58 15.71 -9.98
N SER A 327 -15.05 16.81 -10.51
CA SER A 327 -13.84 16.80 -11.35
C SER A 327 -12.54 16.62 -10.57
N PHE A 328 -12.59 16.60 -9.24
CA PHE A 328 -11.43 16.45 -8.36
C PHE A 328 -11.76 15.64 -7.09
N GLU A 329 -10.71 15.15 -6.45
CA GLU A 329 -10.81 14.48 -5.16
C GLU A 329 -10.77 15.54 -4.05
N CYS A 330 -11.84 15.65 -3.26
CA CYS A 330 -11.88 16.49 -2.06
C CYS A 330 -11.26 15.71 -0.89
N LEU A 331 -10.36 16.35 -0.16
CA LEU A 331 -9.77 15.82 1.06
C LEU A 331 -9.94 16.84 2.17
N GLU A 332 -10.67 16.47 3.21
CA GLU A 332 -10.68 17.21 4.46
C GLU A 332 -9.34 17.01 5.17
N VAL A 333 -8.64 18.11 5.45
CA VAL A 333 -7.41 18.06 6.25
C VAL A 333 -7.77 18.26 7.70
N ILE A 334 -7.45 17.25 8.51
CA ILE A 334 -7.62 17.31 9.96
C ILE A 334 -6.26 17.63 10.57
N THR A 335 -6.13 18.87 11.04
CA THR A 335 -4.96 19.32 11.80
C THR A 335 -5.26 19.17 13.29
N PRO A 336 -4.33 18.59 14.08
CA PRO A 336 -4.51 18.54 15.53
C PRO A 336 -4.66 19.95 16.09
N ALA A 337 -5.76 20.25 16.79
CA ALA A 337 -6.07 21.61 17.23
C ALA A 337 -5.07 22.16 18.27
N TRP A 338 -4.44 21.28 19.03
CA TRP A 338 -3.38 21.60 19.96
C TRP A 338 -2.08 22.02 19.27
N ARG A 339 -1.90 21.71 17.98
CA ARG A 339 -0.68 22.00 17.23
C ARG A 339 -0.61 23.48 16.88
N SER A 340 0.53 24.11 17.16
CA SER A 340 0.76 25.51 16.83
C SER A 340 0.78 25.76 15.31
N GLU A 341 0.47 27.00 14.91
CA GLU A 341 0.62 27.44 13.53
C GLU A 341 2.08 27.41 13.09
N ARG A 342 3.01 27.80 13.98
CA ARG A 342 4.46 27.75 13.76
C ARG A 342 4.95 26.35 13.36
N LEU A 343 4.53 25.32 14.11
CA LEU A 343 4.86 23.94 13.78
C LEU A 343 4.17 23.49 12.48
N THR A 344 2.92 23.91 12.26
CA THR A 344 2.20 23.59 11.02
C THR A 344 2.94 24.11 9.78
N ASP A 345 3.44 25.34 9.82
CA ASP A 345 4.18 25.92 8.71
C ASP A 345 5.54 25.24 8.52
N LEU A 346 6.24 24.89 9.61
CA LEU A 346 7.46 24.08 9.53
C LEU A 346 7.21 22.76 8.81
N LEU A 347 6.19 22.02 9.21
CA LEU A 347 5.85 20.74 8.61
C LEU A 347 5.54 20.88 7.11
N HIS A 348 4.86 21.95 6.70
CA HIS A 348 4.62 22.24 5.28
C HIS A 348 5.89 22.61 4.51
N TRP A 349 6.83 23.31 5.15
CA TRP A 349 8.11 23.62 4.54
C TRP A 349 8.99 22.38 4.37
N LEU A 350 8.98 21.47 5.35
CA LEU A 350 9.68 20.18 5.22
C LEU A 350 9.10 19.35 4.06
N ASP A 351 7.77 19.32 3.92
CA ASP A 351 7.13 18.72 2.75
C ASP A 351 7.62 19.40 1.45
N HIS A 352 7.66 20.72 1.42
CA HIS A 352 8.14 21.49 0.27
C HIS A 352 9.57 21.09 -0.12
N LEU A 353 10.53 21.16 0.81
CA LEU A 353 11.94 20.80 0.58
C LEU A 353 12.09 19.37 0.07
N TYR A 354 11.39 18.41 0.68
CA TYR A 354 11.38 17.03 0.22
C TYR A 354 10.96 16.94 -1.26
N TRP A 355 9.83 17.56 -1.61
CA TRP A 355 9.28 17.47 -2.96
C TRP A 355 10.10 18.24 -3.99
N GLU A 356 10.70 19.37 -3.62
CA GLU A 356 11.62 20.11 -4.49
C GLU A 356 12.85 19.28 -4.87
N ASN A 357 13.34 18.46 -3.93
CA ASN A 357 14.52 17.62 -4.12
C ASN A 357 14.24 16.26 -4.80
N LYS A 358 12.97 15.86 -4.98
CA LYS A 358 12.65 14.64 -5.74
C LYS A 358 12.81 14.83 -7.25
N ALA A 359 13.19 13.75 -7.94
CA ALA A 359 13.33 13.72 -9.40
C ALA A 359 12.06 14.18 -10.14
N ALA A 360 12.22 14.78 -11.31
CA ALA A 360 11.11 15.30 -12.12
C ALA A 360 10.03 14.25 -12.46
N SER A 361 10.41 12.96 -12.53
CA SER A 361 9.46 11.85 -12.73
C SER A 361 8.49 11.69 -11.55
N HIS A 362 8.95 11.90 -10.31
CA HIS A 362 8.10 11.90 -9.12
C HIS A 362 7.21 13.14 -9.06
N LYS A 363 7.74 14.31 -9.43
CA LYS A 363 6.96 15.56 -9.55
C LYS A 363 5.80 15.41 -10.56
N LYS A 364 6.06 14.79 -11.72
CA LYS A 364 5.03 14.50 -12.74
C LYS A 364 3.94 13.53 -12.24
N LYS A 365 4.29 12.52 -11.43
CA LYS A 365 3.30 11.58 -10.86
C LYS A 365 2.32 12.28 -9.91
N ARG A 366 2.79 13.25 -9.12
CA ARG A 366 1.93 14.04 -8.22
C ARG A 366 0.95 14.94 -8.97
N GLY A 367 1.37 15.53 -10.09
CA GLY A 367 0.52 16.43 -10.89
C GLY A 367 -0.67 15.77 -11.59
N ARG A 368 -0.79 14.43 -11.57
CA ARG A 368 -1.86 13.70 -12.28
C ARG A 368 -3.18 13.63 -11.51
N ALA A 369 -3.18 13.76 -10.19
CA ALA A 369 -4.41 13.77 -9.40
C ALA A 369 -4.74 15.21 -8.99
N ARG A 370 -5.84 15.77 -9.52
CA ARG A 370 -6.41 17.02 -8.99
C ARG A 370 -7.01 16.68 -7.63
N LYS A 371 -6.23 16.86 -6.57
CA LYS A 371 -6.67 16.73 -5.19
C LYS A 371 -6.80 18.12 -4.60
N VAL A 372 -7.96 18.41 -4.06
CA VAL A 372 -8.26 19.65 -3.35
C VAL A 372 -8.28 19.34 -1.87
N ARG A 373 -7.43 20.03 -1.12
CA ARG A 373 -7.33 19.92 0.33
C ARG A 373 -8.08 21.08 0.96
N ILE A 374 -8.98 20.76 1.87
CA ILE A 374 -9.84 21.72 2.55
C ILE A 374 -9.56 21.58 4.05
N ASP A 375 -8.99 22.62 4.65
CA ASP A 375 -8.73 22.64 6.09
C ASP A 375 -10.05 22.83 6.84
N ASN A 376 -10.44 21.83 7.63
CA ASN A 376 -11.59 21.98 8.52
C ASN A 376 -11.12 22.36 9.92
N HIS A 377 -11.30 23.62 10.28
CA HIS A 377 -10.92 24.14 11.60
C HIS A 377 -11.86 23.69 12.73
N LYS A 378 -12.92 22.92 12.46
CA LYS A 378 -13.94 22.51 13.44
C LYS A 378 -13.47 21.45 14.45
N VAL A 379 -12.25 20.92 14.31
CA VAL A 379 -11.79 19.77 15.12
C VAL A 379 -11.12 20.20 16.43
N HIS A 380 -11.82 20.97 17.26
CA HIS A 380 -11.34 21.36 18.60
C HIS A 380 -11.19 20.17 19.57
N LEU A 381 -11.77 19.02 19.22
CA LEU A 381 -11.94 17.83 20.05
C LEU A 381 -10.92 16.72 19.78
N ALA A 382 -9.90 16.95 18.95
CA ALA A 382 -8.82 15.98 18.80
C ALA A 382 -8.10 15.84 20.16
N PRO A 383 -7.94 14.62 20.70
CA PRO A 383 -7.24 14.44 21.97
C PRO A 383 -5.80 14.96 21.88
N PRO A 384 -5.24 15.47 22.98
CA PRO A 384 -3.83 15.80 23.05
C PRO A 384 -2.96 14.55 22.79
N PRO A 385 -1.69 14.75 22.38
CA PRO A 385 -0.76 13.66 22.22
C PRO A 385 -0.51 12.90 23.52
N SER A 386 -0.06 11.66 23.39
CA SER A 386 0.31 10.78 24.50
C SER A 386 1.60 11.19 25.21
N TYR A 387 2.34 12.17 24.66
CA TYR A 387 3.56 12.75 25.21
C TYR A 387 3.41 14.25 25.44
N ILE A 388 4.33 14.85 26.20
CA ILE A 388 4.35 16.30 26.44
C ILE A 388 5.04 16.98 25.24
N PRO A 389 4.34 17.75 24.39
CA PRO A 389 4.97 18.45 23.26
C PRO A 389 5.91 19.56 23.72
N TYR A 390 6.87 19.94 22.85
CA TYR A 390 7.68 21.14 23.05
C TYR A 390 6.82 22.40 22.97
N ASP A 391 7.18 23.45 23.69
CA ASP A 391 6.35 24.67 23.79
C ASP A 391 6.11 25.32 22.41
N PHE A 392 7.10 25.22 21.51
CA PHE A 392 7.02 25.63 20.11
C PHE A 392 5.84 25.01 19.36
N ALA A 393 5.57 23.74 19.65
CA ALA A 393 4.54 22.92 19.02
C ALA A 393 3.13 23.18 19.57
N ILE A 394 3.02 23.89 20.71
CA ILE A 394 1.74 24.06 21.42
C ILE A 394 1.00 25.31 20.92
N ASN A 395 -0.27 25.14 20.59
CA ASN A 395 -1.21 26.22 20.40
C ASN A 395 -1.68 26.72 21.77
N ALA A 396 -1.10 27.83 22.22
CA ALA A 396 -1.41 28.43 23.52
C ALA A 396 -2.91 28.78 23.68
N SER A 397 -3.58 29.22 22.61
CA SER A 397 -5.00 29.54 22.65
C SER A 397 -5.85 28.30 22.86
N TRP A 398 -5.54 27.20 22.16
CA TRP A 398 -6.23 25.92 22.37
C TRP A 398 -6.01 25.40 23.78
N LEU A 399 -4.77 25.44 24.29
CA LEU A 399 -4.44 24.96 25.63
C LEU A 399 -5.22 25.74 26.71
N ALA A 400 -5.31 27.07 26.57
CA ALA A 400 -6.01 27.93 27.52
C ALA A 400 -7.54 27.74 27.50
N ASN A 401 -8.13 27.58 26.30
CA ASN A 401 -9.59 27.59 26.13
C ASN A 401 -10.22 26.19 26.20
N PHE A 402 -9.46 25.14 25.86
CA PHE A 402 -9.97 23.77 25.72
C PHE A 402 -9.07 22.77 26.46
N GLY A 403 -7.76 22.76 26.17
CA GLY A 403 -6.84 21.74 26.66
C GLY A 403 -6.90 21.55 28.17
N ARG A 404 -6.72 22.61 28.96
CA ARG A 404 -6.73 22.52 30.44
C ARG A 404 -8.10 22.17 31.03
N ARG A 405 -9.19 22.48 30.34
CA ARG A 405 -10.55 22.24 30.82
C ARG A 405 -11.01 20.82 30.50
N ASP A 406 -10.79 20.40 29.26
CA ASP A 406 -11.34 19.17 28.70
C ASP A 406 -10.37 17.99 28.86
N PHE A 407 -9.06 18.27 29.01
CA PHE A 407 -7.98 17.28 29.16
C PHE A 407 -6.99 17.69 30.29
N PRO A 408 -7.46 17.88 31.54
CA PRO A 408 -6.65 18.43 32.61
C PRO A 408 -5.45 17.54 33.00
N ASP A 409 -5.61 16.22 32.94
CA ASP A 409 -4.57 15.27 33.34
C ASP A 409 -3.47 15.19 32.26
N GLU A 410 -3.85 15.16 30.99
CA GLU A 410 -2.94 15.05 29.85
C GLU A 410 -2.18 16.36 29.58
N THR A 411 -2.78 17.51 29.91
CA THR A 411 -2.21 18.84 29.62
C THR A 411 -1.61 19.54 30.84
N ARG A 412 -1.59 18.90 32.01
CA ARG A 412 -1.09 19.49 33.26
C ARG A 412 0.33 20.05 33.10
N ASP A 413 1.20 19.26 32.48
CA ASP A 413 2.64 19.52 32.37
C ASP A 413 3.00 20.17 31.01
N TRP A 414 2.01 20.67 30.27
CA TRP A 414 2.26 21.39 29.02
C TRP A 414 2.77 22.80 29.29
N MET A 415 3.64 23.29 28.40
CA MET A 415 4.42 24.54 28.55
C MET A 415 5.51 24.48 29.62
N THR A 416 5.88 23.28 30.12
CA THR A 416 7.00 23.11 31.07
C THR A 416 8.20 22.38 30.47
N ARG A 417 8.06 21.78 29.27
CA ARG A 417 9.14 21.06 28.58
C ARG A 417 10.19 22.03 28.04
N GLY A 418 9.79 23.27 27.72
CA GLY A 418 10.64 24.23 27.06
C GLY A 418 10.68 24.02 25.55
N ASN A 419 11.50 24.84 24.90
CA ASN A 419 11.75 24.78 23.48
C ASN A 419 13.03 24.02 23.17
N ILE A 420 13.08 23.38 22.00
CA ILE A 420 14.33 22.85 21.45
C ILE A 420 15.21 24.04 21.09
N GLN A 421 16.53 23.81 21.08
CA GLN A 421 17.48 24.78 20.58
C GLN A 421 17.05 25.30 19.19
N ASP A 422 17.17 26.61 18.98
CA ASP A 422 16.78 27.34 17.77
C ASP A 422 15.26 27.42 17.45
N PHE A 423 14.40 26.70 18.18
CA PHE A 423 12.93 26.70 17.99
C PHE A 423 12.19 27.40 19.14
N GLY A 424 12.54 28.65 19.44
CA GLY A 424 11.89 29.45 20.48
C GLY A 424 10.90 30.49 19.96
N ASP A 425 10.50 31.43 20.82
CA ASP A 425 9.70 32.60 20.41
C ASP A 425 10.45 33.53 19.46
N SER A 426 11.79 33.45 19.46
CA SER A 426 12.67 34.11 18.50
C SER A 426 12.77 33.39 17.16
N TYR A 427 12.19 32.19 17.01
CA TYR A 427 12.22 31.47 15.74
C TYR A 427 11.43 32.24 14.69
N ASN A 428 12.17 32.85 13.77
CA ASN A 428 11.62 33.40 12.56
C ASN A 428 11.75 32.34 11.47
N ALA A 429 10.62 31.71 11.13
CA ALA A 429 10.56 30.79 10.01
C ALA A 429 11.19 31.47 8.77
N PRO A 430 12.13 30.82 8.06
CA PRO A 430 12.68 31.35 6.81
C PRO A 430 11.66 31.35 5.67
N TYR A 431 10.39 31.08 5.98
CA TYR A 431 9.25 31.01 5.07
C TYR A 431 8.02 31.60 5.75
N CYS A 432 7.08 32.09 4.95
CA CYS A 432 5.75 32.49 5.39
C CYS A 432 4.73 32.13 4.32
N ARG A 433 3.47 31.97 4.73
CA ARG A 433 2.36 31.97 3.76
C ARG A 433 2.09 33.40 3.34
N ASP A 434 1.93 33.63 2.05
CA ASP A 434 1.39 34.90 1.56
C ASP A 434 -0.12 35.00 1.82
N ASP A 435 -0.72 36.14 1.48
CA ASP A 435 -2.17 36.39 1.63
C ASP A 435 -3.05 35.38 0.86
N LYS A 436 -2.45 34.61 -0.05
CA LYS A 436 -3.12 33.56 -0.83
C LYS A 436 -2.88 32.17 -0.23
N GLY A 437 -2.23 32.07 0.93
CA GLY A 437 -1.89 30.83 1.60
C GLY A 437 -0.72 30.07 0.98
N VAL A 438 0.02 30.68 0.04
CA VAL A 438 1.15 30.03 -0.64
C VAL A 438 2.42 30.23 0.19
N LEU A 439 3.09 29.14 0.56
CA LEU A 439 4.40 29.21 1.21
C LEU A 439 5.44 29.86 0.27
N LYS A 440 6.13 30.87 0.78
CA LYS A 440 7.25 31.56 0.14
C LYS A 440 8.41 31.70 1.12
N LYS A 441 9.64 31.68 0.59
CA LYS A 441 10.82 32.04 1.38
C LYS A 441 10.69 33.50 1.83
N ARG A 442 10.92 33.76 3.12
CA ARG A 442 10.97 35.11 3.68
C ARG A 442 12.25 35.76 3.12
N VAL A 443 12.07 36.83 2.35
CA VAL A 443 13.17 37.61 1.74
C VAL A 443 13.81 38.49 2.80
#